data_AF-A0A5C9BSB6-F1
#
_entry.id   AF-A0A5C9BSB6-F1
#
_cell.length_a   1.000
_cell.length_b   1.000
_cell.length_c   1.000
_cell.angle_alpha   90.00
_cell.angle_beta   90.00
_cell.angle_gamma   90.00
#
_symmetry.space_group_name_H-M   'P 1'
#
loop_
_entity.id
_entity.type
_entity.pdbx_description
1 polymer ?
#
loop_
_entity_poly.entity_id
_entity_poly.type
_entity_poly.pdbx_seq_one_letter_code
_entity_poly.pdbx_strand_id
1 'polypeptide(L)'
;MTRLLAWLAGTLLVLVLAAGGLLLAALDSRPLVERSETISQAAVNQARWLFHTNDPRHLQSGEARRTAVPAALIDEGINYLAGRALHGRGALVLGEETAEIRLSRRVPLLPGDHYFNFRATLREGKGEPKIFAAALGRLQIPSQLLEFVLATAIQGAGYGAEWTLARQAIRELIFDPQRQRIVVAYVWEPALLDRARSIAFKPDDLVRIRSAHESLAAQLDHHAPGRPVPLVSVLRTVLDINGTDQHENRRAALLVLGVYLAEKNIASLIPEARSWPQLRPVALMLAGRNDSAQHFVVSATLAAWAGEPVADAIGVYKEMADSRHGSGFSFADLAADRAGTRFGELLNRGDSRLDALRTKEFSDGDLIPIISNLPESISAADFQRHFGNTSSPAYRQLTAEIERRLDALPLYKPE
;
A
#
# COMPACT_ATOMS: atom_id res chain seq x y z
N MET A 1 -8.80 49.07 33.18
CA MET A 1 -8.24 48.52 31.92
C MET A 1 -6.89 47.84 32.12
N THR A 2 -5.91 48.46 32.79
CA THR A 2 -4.58 47.87 33.07
C THR A 2 -4.61 46.56 33.87
N ARG A 3 -5.48 46.43 34.89
CA ARG A 3 -5.66 45.18 35.65
C ARG A 3 -6.23 44.03 34.82
N LEU A 4 -7.14 44.32 33.89
CA LEU A 4 -7.74 43.33 32.99
C LEU A 4 -6.69 42.83 31.97
N LEU A 5 -5.90 43.75 31.40
CA LEU A 5 -4.80 43.44 30.50
C LEU A 5 -3.71 42.61 31.19
N ALA A 6 -3.37 42.93 32.44
CA ALA A 6 -2.41 42.15 33.22
C ALA A 6 -2.93 40.72 33.51
N TRP A 7 -4.22 40.55 33.81
CA TRP A 7 -4.85 39.24 33.97
C TRP A 7 -4.87 38.44 32.67
N LEU A 8 -5.21 39.06 31.54
CA LEU A 8 -5.20 38.42 30.23
C LEU A 8 -3.77 38.02 29.82
N ALA A 9 -2.79 38.90 30.03
CA ALA A 9 -1.39 38.60 29.75
C ALA A 9 -0.84 37.49 30.66
N GLY A 10 -1.17 37.51 31.95
CA GLY A 10 -0.80 36.45 32.88
C GLY A 10 -1.43 35.11 32.53
N THR A 11 -2.72 35.10 32.14
CA THR A 11 -3.42 33.90 31.69
C THR A 11 -2.81 33.36 30.40
N LEU A 12 -2.51 34.24 29.44
CA LEU A 12 -1.86 33.86 28.19
C LEU A 12 -0.47 33.25 28.45
N LEU A 13 0.32 33.86 29.34
CA LEU A 13 1.64 33.34 29.71
C LEU A 13 1.53 31.95 30.35
N VAL A 14 0.59 31.74 31.26
CA VAL A 14 0.35 30.42 31.88
C VAL A 14 -0.07 29.39 30.82
N LEU A 15 -0.93 29.76 29.88
CA LEU A 15 -1.33 28.88 28.78
C LEU A 15 -0.16 28.52 27.87
N VAL A 16 0.71 29.48 27.55
CA VAL A 16 1.92 29.24 26.75
C VAL A 16 2.90 28.34 27.48
N LEU A 17 3.14 28.58 28.78
CA LEU A 17 4.02 27.72 29.60
C LEU A 17 3.45 26.31 29.76
N ALA A 18 2.14 26.18 29.96
CA ALA A 18 1.47 24.89 30.02
C ALA A 18 1.56 24.15 28.68
N ALA A 19 1.32 24.84 27.56
CA ALA A 19 1.47 24.27 26.23
C ALA A 19 2.92 23.84 25.94
N GLY A 20 3.90 24.65 26.33
CA GLY A 20 5.32 24.32 26.22
C GLY A 20 5.71 23.10 27.07
N GLY A 21 5.22 23.03 28.31
CA GLY A 21 5.43 21.88 29.19
C GLY A 21 4.80 20.59 28.65
N LEU A 22 3.58 20.67 28.10
CA LEU A 22 2.90 19.54 27.44
C LEU A 22 3.65 19.07 26.19
N LEU A 23 4.16 20.00 25.38
CA LEU A 23 4.96 19.68 24.20
C LEU A 23 6.24 18.94 24.60
N LEU A 24 6.96 19.42 25.61
CA LEU A 24 8.15 18.74 26.12
C LEU A 24 7.83 17.35 26.71
N ALA A 25 6.69 17.18 27.37
CA ALA A 25 6.26 15.88 27.90
C ALA A 25 5.83 14.88 26.81
N ALA A 26 5.39 15.38 25.66
CA ALA A 26 5.01 14.58 24.49
C ALA A 26 6.21 14.13 23.63
N LEU A 27 7.37 14.78 23.80
CA LEU A 27 8.58 14.50 23.04
C LEU A 27 9.48 13.52 23.78
N ASP A 28 10.01 12.55 23.03
CA ASP A 28 11.04 11.64 23.48
C ASP A 28 12.33 11.83 22.65
N SER A 29 13.48 11.47 23.25
CA SER A 29 14.80 11.54 22.60
C SER A 29 15.15 10.31 21.77
N ARG A 30 14.31 9.27 21.79
CA ARG A 30 14.52 8.01 21.06
C ARG A 30 13.20 7.53 20.47
N PRO A 31 13.22 6.86 19.30
CA PRO A 31 12.03 6.23 18.77
C PRO A 31 11.64 5.03 19.63
N LEU A 32 10.34 4.83 19.80
CA LEU A 32 9.77 3.63 20.40
C LEU A 32 9.77 2.44 19.41
N VAL A 33 9.73 2.71 18.11
CA VAL A 33 9.76 1.72 17.04
C VAL A 33 10.85 2.07 16.03
N GLU A 34 11.77 1.15 15.80
CA GLU A 34 12.86 1.28 14.83
C GLU A 34 12.86 0.06 13.90
N ARG A 35 12.42 0.26 12.66
CA ARG A 35 12.37 -0.75 11.59
C ARG A 35 12.27 -0.09 10.22
N SER A 36 12.38 -0.88 9.15
CA SER A 36 12.16 -0.45 7.76
C SER A 36 10.67 -0.46 7.36
N GLU A 37 10.36 0.12 6.20
CA GLU A 37 9.02 0.07 5.56
C GLU A 37 8.77 -1.24 4.80
N THR A 38 9.81 -2.06 4.64
CA THR A 38 9.77 -3.30 3.87
C THR A 38 8.74 -4.26 4.45
N ILE A 39 7.80 -4.70 3.61
CA ILE A 39 6.81 -5.71 3.97
C ILE A 39 7.42 -7.09 3.76
N SER A 40 7.32 -7.95 4.77
CA SER A 40 7.86 -9.31 4.68
C SER A 40 7.07 -10.21 3.72
N GLN A 41 7.77 -11.12 3.03
CA GLN A 41 7.13 -12.14 2.17
C GLN A 41 6.14 -13.03 2.94
N ALA A 42 6.43 -13.27 4.23
CA ALA A 42 5.54 -14.02 5.11
C ALA A 42 4.19 -13.31 5.28
N ALA A 43 4.18 -11.97 5.39
CA ALA A 43 2.96 -11.19 5.48
C ALA A 43 2.15 -11.25 4.18
N VAL A 44 2.80 -11.17 3.02
CA VAL A 44 2.12 -11.32 1.71
C VAL A 44 1.45 -12.70 1.60
N ASN A 45 2.15 -13.77 1.98
CA ASN A 45 1.58 -15.12 2.00
C ASN A 45 0.39 -15.24 2.97
N GLN A 46 0.53 -14.69 4.18
CA GLN A 46 -0.53 -14.69 5.20
C GLN A 46 -1.77 -13.93 4.72
N ALA A 47 -1.58 -12.76 4.09
CA ALA A 47 -2.66 -11.97 3.51
C ALA A 47 -3.38 -12.77 2.42
N ARG A 48 -2.64 -13.36 1.49
CA ARG A 48 -3.20 -14.19 0.41
C ARG A 48 -4.02 -15.37 0.97
N TRP A 49 -3.46 -16.08 1.95
CA TRP A 49 -4.18 -17.19 2.61
C TRP A 49 -5.47 -16.69 3.26
N LEU A 50 -5.41 -15.58 4.01
CA LEU A 50 -6.56 -15.01 4.71
C LEU A 50 -7.69 -14.63 3.74
N PHE A 51 -7.36 -14.03 2.60
CA PHE A 51 -8.33 -13.67 1.55
C PHE A 51 -8.93 -14.91 0.87
N HIS A 52 -8.13 -15.95 0.60
CA HIS A 52 -8.64 -17.18 0.00
C HIS A 52 -9.59 -17.94 0.92
N THR A 53 -9.31 -17.99 2.23
CA THR A 53 -10.16 -18.71 3.19
C THR A 53 -11.36 -17.91 3.66
N ASN A 54 -11.33 -16.58 3.52
CA ASN A 54 -12.38 -15.67 3.99
C ASN A 54 -12.84 -14.72 2.87
N ASP A 55 -13.23 -15.29 1.71
CA ASP A 55 -13.73 -14.47 0.60
C ASP A 55 -15.08 -13.84 0.98
N PRO A 56 -15.15 -12.50 1.13
CA PRO A 56 -16.36 -11.81 1.56
C PRO A 56 -17.52 -11.96 0.57
N ARG A 57 -17.25 -12.32 -0.68
CA ARG A 57 -18.27 -12.45 -1.74
C ARG A 57 -19.08 -13.74 -1.63
N HIS A 58 -18.61 -14.71 -0.84
CA HIS A 58 -19.30 -15.98 -0.62
C HIS A 58 -20.03 -16.04 0.72
N LEU A 59 -19.94 -14.99 1.54
CA LEU A 59 -20.58 -14.92 2.85
C LEU A 59 -22.00 -14.36 2.74
N GLN A 60 -22.90 -14.88 3.56
CA GLN A 60 -24.30 -14.43 3.62
C GLN A 60 -24.48 -13.31 4.65
N SER A 61 -25.47 -12.44 4.45
CA SER A 61 -25.84 -11.42 5.45
C SER A 61 -26.24 -12.09 6.77
N GLY A 62 -25.74 -11.56 7.88
CA GLY A 62 -25.96 -12.10 9.22
C GLY A 62 -25.06 -13.29 9.60
N GLU A 63 -24.22 -13.78 8.69
CA GLU A 63 -23.34 -14.91 8.96
C GLU A 63 -22.28 -14.53 10.01
N ALA A 64 -22.28 -15.21 11.15
CA ALA A 64 -21.28 -15.02 12.20
C ALA A 64 -20.03 -15.84 11.89
N ARG A 65 -18.86 -15.19 11.88
CA ARG A 65 -17.56 -15.83 11.62
C ARG A 65 -16.58 -15.51 12.73
N ARG A 66 -15.66 -16.44 12.96
CA ARG A 66 -14.46 -16.25 13.78
C ARG A 66 -13.25 -16.46 12.90
N THR A 67 -12.45 -15.42 12.75
CA THR A 67 -11.29 -15.46 11.87
C THR A 67 -10.04 -15.21 12.71
N ALA A 68 -9.09 -16.14 12.63
CA ALA A 68 -7.78 -15.97 13.25
C ALA A 68 -6.87 -15.20 12.30
N VAL A 69 -6.61 -13.94 12.62
CA VAL A 69 -5.72 -13.07 11.86
C VAL A 69 -4.31 -13.17 12.46
N PRO A 70 -3.27 -13.49 11.67
CA PRO A 70 -1.89 -13.47 12.17
C PRO A 70 -1.52 -12.07 12.70
N ALA A 71 -0.93 -12.02 13.90
CA ALA A 71 -0.52 -10.76 14.51
C ALA A 71 0.52 -10.02 13.66
N ALA A 72 1.43 -10.77 13.01
CA ALA A 72 2.42 -10.24 12.09
C ALA A 72 1.79 -9.50 10.88
N LEU A 73 0.64 -9.96 10.40
CA LEU A 73 -0.05 -9.28 9.29
C LEU A 73 -0.61 -7.93 9.73
N ILE A 74 -1.17 -7.85 10.94
CA ILE A 74 -1.68 -6.59 11.52
C ILE A 74 -0.52 -5.64 11.84
N ASP A 75 0.58 -6.17 12.40
CA ASP A 75 1.82 -5.44 12.66
C ASP A 75 2.37 -4.76 11.39
N GLU A 76 2.48 -5.51 10.29
CA GLU A 76 2.95 -4.98 9.00
C GLU A 76 1.97 -3.94 8.43
N GLY A 77 0.66 -4.17 8.57
CA GLY A 77 -0.37 -3.20 8.18
C GLY A 77 -0.26 -1.90 8.97
N ILE A 78 -0.01 -1.97 10.29
CA ILE A 78 0.22 -0.81 11.15
C ILE A 78 1.49 -0.06 10.71
N ASN A 79 2.60 -0.76 10.47
CA ASN A 79 3.85 -0.15 10.03
C ASN A 79 3.70 0.53 8.66
N TYR A 80 3.03 -0.13 7.71
CA TYR A 80 2.73 0.43 6.39
C TYR A 80 1.88 1.71 6.49
N LEU A 81 0.78 1.68 7.25
CA LEU A 81 -0.07 2.86 7.45
C LEU A 81 0.66 3.98 8.19
N ALA A 82 1.50 3.66 9.17
CA ALA A 82 2.31 4.65 9.89
C ALA A 82 3.34 5.33 8.98
N GLY A 83 4.00 4.57 8.10
CA GLY A 83 4.92 5.10 7.10
C GLY A 83 4.20 6.03 6.12
N ARG A 84 3.06 5.59 5.59
CA ARG A 84 2.31 6.32 4.56
C ARG A 84 1.60 7.58 5.10
N ALA A 85 0.92 7.47 6.24
CA ALA A 85 0.06 8.56 6.74
C ALA A 85 0.79 9.50 7.71
N LEU A 86 1.80 9.01 8.43
CA LEU A 86 2.48 9.76 9.49
C LEU A 86 3.96 9.99 9.21
N HIS A 87 4.52 9.45 8.12
CA HIS A 87 5.97 9.41 7.88
C HIS A 87 6.73 8.86 9.10
N GLY A 88 6.18 7.80 9.69
CA GLY A 88 6.66 7.20 10.94
C GLY A 88 6.88 5.69 10.84
N ARG A 89 7.04 5.06 12.00
CA ARG A 89 7.13 3.61 12.16
C ARG A 89 6.08 3.11 13.11
N GLY A 90 5.59 1.91 12.84
CA GLY A 90 4.52 1.29 13.61
C GLY A 90 4.87 -0.13 14.03
N ALA A 91 4.36 -0.55 15.18
CA ALA A 91 4.46 -1.93 15.63
C ALA A 91 3.23 -2.33 16.45
N LEU A 92 2.93 -3.63 16.43
CA LEU A 92 1.95 -4.28 17.29
C LEU A 92 2.66 -5.19 18.29
N VAL A 93 2.38 -5.00 19.56
CA VAL A 93 2.86 -5.88 20.63
C VAL A 93 1.68 -6.59 21.26
N LEU A 94 1.61 -7.91 21.07
CA LEU A 94 0.56 -8.76 21.60
C LEU A 94 0.94 -9.29 22.99
N GLY A 95 0.10 -9.03 23.98
CA GLY A 95 0.14 -9.61 25.33
C GLY A 95 -0.98 -10.62 25.54
N GLU A 96 -1.15 -11.10 26.78
CA GLU A 96 -2.19 -12.09 27.11
C GLU A 96 -3.60 -11.55 26.95
N GLU A 97 -3.91 -10.40 27.54
CA GLU A 97 -5.25 -9.78 27.45
C GLU A 97 -5.24 -8.44 26.70
N THR A 98 -4.08 -8.03 26.20
CA THR A 98 -3.90 -6.71 25.58
C THR A 98 -3.13 -6.77 24.27
N ALA A 99 -3.42 -5.82 23.40
CA ALA A 99 -2.62 -5.55 22.21
C ALA A 99 -2.23 -4.07 22.23
N GLU A 100 -0.93 -3.78 22.21
CA GLU A 100 -0.42 -2.42 22.21
C GLU A 100 0.05 -2.03 20.80
N ILE A 101 -0.58 -0.99 20.26
CA ILE A 101 -0.13 -0.32 19.04
C ILE A 101 0.88 0.75 19.44
N ARG A 102 2.07 0.68 18.86
CA ARG A 102 3.17 1.63 19.06
C ARG A 102 3.43 2.37 17.76
N LEU A 103 3.49 3.70 17.82
CA LEU A 103 3.83 4.56 16.68
C LEU A 103 4.97 5.49 17.07
N SER A 104 5.89 5.71 16.14
CA SER A 104 7.01 6.65 16.30
C SER A 104 7.12 7.54 15.09
N ARG A 105 7.09 8.86 15.30
CA ARG A 105 7.29 9.86 14.24
C ARG A 105 8.42 10.79 14.64
N ARG A 106 9.43 10.94 13.78
CA ARG A 106 10.49 11.94 13.97
C ARG A 106 9.94 13.35 13.76
N VAL A 107 10.38 14.30 14.58
CA VAL A 107 9.99 15.71 14.49
C VAL A 107 11.12 16.49 13.83
N PRO A 108 11.08 16.74 12.50
CA PRO A 108 12.20 17.33 11.78
C PRO A 108 12.42 18.82 12.10
N LEU A 109 11.43 19.49 12.68
CA LEU A 109 11.45 20.93 12.96
C LEU A 109 12.25 21.32 14.21
N LEU A 110 12.68 20.34 15.03
CA LEU A 110 13.41 20.59 16.27
C LEU A 110 14.88 20.18 16.12
N PRO A 111 15.85 20.95 16.67
CA PRO A 111 17.25 20.57 16.66
C PRO A 111 17.46 19.28 17.47
N GLY A 112 18.15 18.30 16.89
CA GLY A 112 18.43 17.01 17.54
C GLY A 112 17.41 15.93 17.21
N ASP A 113 17.55 14.78 17.89
CA ASP A 113 16.70 13.61 17.65
C ASP A 113 15.50 13.62 18.59
N HIS A 114 14.38 14.14 18.07
CA HIS A 114 13.11 14.23 18.77
C HIS A 114 12.02 13.42 18.08
N TYR A 115 11.22 12.74 18.89
CA TYR A 115 10.17 11.83 18.42
C TYR A 115 8.86 12.05 19.17
N PHE A 116 7.77 11.99 18.43
CA PHE A 116 6.45 11.72 19.00
C PHE A 116 6.26 10.20 19.04
N ASN A 117 6.24 9.66 20.25
CA ASN A 117 5.96 8.25 20.48
C ASN A 117 4.54 8.09 21.02
N PHE A 118 3.68 7.46 20.24
CA PHE A 118 2.30 7.22 20.62
C PHE A 118 2.10 5.74 20.95
N ARG A 119 1.37 5.48 22.03
CA ARG A 119 0.96 4.14 22.46
C ARG A 119 -0.54 4.13 22.63
N ALA A 120 -1.20 3.12 22.07
CA ALA A 120 -2.59 2.82 22.33
C ALA A 120 -2.75 1.33 22.65
N THR A 121 -3.34 1.02 23.79
CA THR A 121 -3.56 -0.34 24.25
C THR A 121 -5.03 -0.70 24.07
N LEU A 122 -5.29 -1.78 23.35
CA LEU A 122 -6.59 -2.44 23.30
C LEU A 122 -6.60 -3.58 24.31
N ARG A 123 -7.77 -3.84 24.89
CA ARG A 123 -8.01 -5.01 25.73
C ARG A 123 -8.94 -5.97 25.02
N GLU A 124 -8.71 -7.26 25.19
CA GLU A 124 -9.65 -8.28 24.71
C GLU A 124 -11.00 -8.17 25.41
N GLY A 125 -12.05 -8.66 24.75
CA GLY A 125 -13.38 -8.62 25.33
C GLY A 125 -14.50 -8.74 24.31
N LYS A 126 -15.71 -8.77 24.85
CA LYS A 126 -16.96 -8.80 24.09
C LYS A 126 -17.39 -7.39 23.71
N GLY A 127 -18.00 -7.27 22.54
CA GLY A 127 -18.50 -6.04 21.97
C GLY A 127 -17.51 -5.35 21.05
N GLU A 128 -17.74 -4.06 20.84
CA GLU A 128 -16.89 -3.23 19.99
C GLU A 128 -15.48 -3.08 20.60
N PRO A 129 -14.42 -3.07 19.79
CA PRO A 129 -13.07 -2.80 20.28
C PRO A 129 -13.01 -1.38 20.84
N LYS A 130 -12.43 -1.23 22.04
CA LYS A 130 -12.23 0.05 22.72
C LYS A 130 -10.78 0.23 23.12
N ILE A 131 -10.33 1.47 23.07
CA ILE A 131 -9.01 1.84 23.56
C ILE A 131 -9.06 1.85 25.09
N PHE A 132 -8.28 0.98 25.72
CA PHE A 132 -8.20 0.88 27.17
C PHE A 132 -7.31 1.98 27.76
N ALA A 133 -6.15 2.21 27.17
CA ALA A 133 -5.19 3.22 27.60
C ALA A 133 -4.47 3.82 26.39
N ALA A 134 -4.04 5.07 26.51
CA ALA A 134 -3.20 5.70 25.50
C ALA A 134 -2.25 6.73 26.10
N ALA A 135 -1.10 6.91 25.45
CA ALA A 135 -0.10 7.88 25.85
C ALA A 135 0.64 8.46 24.63
N LEU A 136 1.05 9.73 24.75
CA LEU A 136 1.96 10.39 23.83
C LEU A 136 3.21 10.82 24.61
N GLY A 137 4.34 10.18 24.34
CA GLY A 137 5.54 10.27 25.17
C GLY A 137 5.22 9.84 26.61
N ARG A 138 5.33 10.81 27.52
CA ARG A 138 5.00 10.66 28.96
C ARG A 138 3.59 11.13 29.30
N LEU A 139 2.91 11.80 28.39
CA LEU A 139 1.56 12.31 28.60
C LEU A 139 0.53 11.19 28.46
N GLN A 140 -0.19 10.89 29.54
CA GLN A 140 -1.33 9.99 29.48
C GLN A 140 -2.51 10.71 28.81
N ILE A 141 -3.09 10.07 27.80
CA ILE A 141 -4.25 10.59 27.08
C ILE A 141 -5.48 9.84 27.59
N PRO A 142 -6.49 10.55 28.13
CA PRO A 142 -7.77 9.92 28.47
C PRO A 142 -8.34 9.17 27.26
N SER A 143 -8.70 7.91 27.43
CA SER A 143 -9.15 7.05 26.32
C SER A 143 -10.39 7.61 25.61
N GLN A 144 -11.30 8.25 26.33
CA GLN A 144 -12.49 8.89 25.77
C GLN A 144 -12.13 10.07 24.86
N LEU A 145 -11.09 10.84 25.23
CA LEU A 145 -10.60 11.94 24.40
C LEU A 145 -10.01 11.41 23.09
N LEU A 146 -9.22 10.33 23.18
CA LEU A 146 -8.66 9.71 21.99
C LEU A 146 -9.73 9.10 21.08
N GLU A 147 -10.71 8.40 21.63
CA GLU A 147 -11.85 7.85 20.88
C GLU A 147 -12.65 8.96 20.18
N PHE A 148 -12.87 10.09 20.86
CA PHE A 148 -13.49 11.28 20.27
C PHE A 148 -12.66 11.84 19.11
N VAL A 149 -11.36 12.07 19.33
CA VAL A 149 -10.45 12.60 18.29
C VAL A 149 -10.40 11.67 17.08
N LEU A 150 -10.32 10.35 17.30
CA LEU A 150 -10.36 9.36 16.22
C LEU A 150 -11.67 9.40 15.46
N ALA A 151 -12.81 9.38 16.14
CA ALA A 151 -14.12 9.46 15.50
C ALA A 151 -14.28 10.75 14.69
N THR A 152 -13.88 11.90 15.23
CA THR A 152 -13.91 13.19 14.52
C THR A 152 -12.97 13.22 13.33
N ALA A 153 -11.74 12.71 13.46
CA ALA A 153 -10.77 12.67 12.37
C ALA A 153 -11.25 11.77 11.21
N ILE A 154 -11.79 10.60 11.54
CA ILE A 154 -12.33 9.65 10.55
C ILE A 154 -13.58 10.22 9.85
N GLN A 155 -14.48 10.86 10.61
CA GLN A 155 -15.64 11.55 10.05
C GLN A 155 -15.21 12.69 9.13
N GLY A 156 -14.22 13.50 9.54
CA GLY A 156 -13.67 14.59 8.74
C GLY A 156 -12.98 14.11 7.46
N ALA A 157 -12.41 12.89 7.48
CA ALA A 157 -11.87 12.22 6.30
C ALA A 157 -12.95 11.60 5.38
N GLY A 158 -14.23 11.63 5.79
CA GLY A 158 -15.35 11.10 5.02
C GLY A 158 -15.65 9.62 5.23
N TYR A 159 -15.07 8.98 6.25
CA TYR A 159 -15.16 7.52 6.48
C TYR A 159 -15.93 7.12 7.75
N GLY A 160 -16.74 8.02 8.31
CA GLY A 160 -17.39 7.79 9.60
C GLY A 160 -18.47 6.70 9.60
N ALA A 161 -19.20 6.54 8.49
CA ALA A 161 -20.21 5.49 8.35
C ALA A 161 -19.55 4.11 8.28
N GLU A 162 -18.48 4.01 7.50
CA GLU A 162 -17.65 2.82 7.31
C GLU A 162 -17.03 2.38 8.63
N TRP A 163 -16.48 3.33 9.38
CA TRP A 163 -15.90 3.09 10.70
C TRP A 163 -16.91 2.58 11.72
N THR A 164 -18.09 3.20 11.77
CA THR A 164 -19.17 2.79 12.67
C THR A 164 -19.64 1.37 12.34
N LEU A 165 -19.85 1.08 11.05
CA LEU A 165 -20.26 -0.24 10.58
C LEU A 165 -19.22 -1.31 10.91
N ALA A 166 -17.93 -1.04 10.68
CA ALA A 166 -16.85 -1.96 10.98
C ALA A 166 -16.74 -2.27 12.48
N ARG A 167 -16.83 -1.25 13.35
CA ARG A 167 -16.83 -1.44 14.81
C ARG A 167 -18.01 -2.26 15.30
N GLN A 168 -19.20 -1.99 14.77
CA GLN A 168 -20.43 -2.68 15.14
C GLN A 168 -20.51 -4.11 14.58
N ALA A 169 -19.78 -4.42 13.52
CA ALA A 169 -19.69 -5.79 13.00
C ALA A 169 -18.90 -6.72 13.94
N ILE A 170 -17.90 -6.18 14.64
CA ILE A 170 -17.09 -6.93 15.60
C ILE A 170 -17.92 -7.23 16.86
N ARG A 171 -17.92 -8.50 17.27
CA ARG A 171 -18.64 -9.02 18.44
C ARG A 171 -17.71 -9.41 19.57
N GLU A 172 -16.49 -9.84 19.24
CA GLU A 172 -15.51 -10.25 20.23
C GLU A 172 -14.11 -10.16 19.61
N LEU A 173 -13.16 -9.75 20.44
CA LEU A 173 -11.74 -9.72 20.11
C LEU A 173 -11.01 -10.53 21.18
N ILE A 174 -10.24 -11.54 20.75
CA ILE A 174 -9.46 -12.41 21.64
C ILE A 174 -8.00 -12.37 21.18
N PHE A 175 -7.07 -12.25 22.13
CA PHE A 175 -5.64 -12.23 21.84
C PHE A 175 -5.01 -13.58 22.20
N ASP A 176 -4.28 -14.17 21.25
CA ASP A 176 -3.56 -15.44 21.43
C ASP A 176 -2.06 -15.18 21.20
N PRO A 177 -1.31 -14.72 22.23
CA PRO A 177 0.12 -14.44 22.10
C PRO A 177 0.95 -15.69 21.88
N GLN A 178 0.50 -16.86 22.37
CA GLN A 178 1.24 -18.12 22.17
C GLN A 178 1.27 -18.52 20.69
N ARG A 179 0.15 -18.33 19.98
CA ARG A 179 0.06 -18.61 18.54
C ARG A 179 0.31 -17.40 17.65
N GLN A 180 0.59 -16.23 18.24
CA GLN A 180 0.78 -14.95 17.55
C GLN A 180 -0.41 -14.60 16.63
N ARG A 181 -1.63 -14.68 17.17
CA ARG A 181 -2.88 -14.46 16.41
C ARG A 181 -3.85 -13.59 17.20
N ILE A 182 -4.64 -12.83 16.45
CA ILE A 182 -5.79 -12.10 16.96
C ILE A 182 -7.04 -12.74 16.37
N VAL A 183 -7.92 -13.26 17.22
CA VAL A 183 -9.18 -13.87 16.79
C VAL A 183 -10.25 -12.80 16.81
N VAL A 184 -10.80 -12.52 15.63
CA VAL A 184 -11.88 -11.55 15.45
C VAL A 184 -13.19 -12.31 15.21
N ALA A 185 -14.13 -12.20 16.13
CA ALA A 185 -15.49 -12.66 15.91
C ALA A 185 -16.32 -11.49 15.35
N TYR A 186 -16.96 -11.69 14.20
CA TYR A 186 -17.77 -10.66 13.55
C TYR A 186 -19.02 -11.23 12.91
N VAL A 187 -20.01 -10.36 12.69
CA VAL A 187 -21.19 -10.66 11.87
C VAL A 187 -21.00 -10.00 10.51
N TRP A 188 -21.14 -10.80 9.45
CA TRP A 188 -20.97 -10.32 8.09
C TRP A 188 -22.22 -9.58 7.60
N GLU A 189 -22.01 -8.43 6.99
CA GLU A 189 -23.04 -7.68 6.27
C GLU A 189 -22.50 -7.31 4.89
N PRO A 190 -23.23 -7.53 3.78
CA PRO A 190 -22.78 -7.17 2.43
C PRO A 190 -22.35 -5.70 2.30
N ALA A 191 -22.99 -4.81 3.05
CA ALA A 191 -22.64 -3.40 3.12
C ALA A 191 -21.17 -3.16 3.51
N LEU A 192 -20.54 -4.03 4.32
CA LEU A 192 -19.12 -3.91 4.66
C LEU A 192 -18.23 -3.99 3.43
N LEU A 193 -18.55 -4.87 2.48
CA LEU A 193 -17.78 -5.02 1.25
C LEU A 193 -17.96 -3.81 0.34
N ASP A 194 -19.19 -3.31 0.20
CA ASP A 194 -19.47 -2.13 -0.62
C ASP A 194 -18.81 -0.87 -0.03
N ARG A 195 -18.78 -0.75 1.31
CA ARG A 195 -18.04 0.28 2.04
C ARG A 195 -16.52 0.16 1.90
N ALA A 196 -15.98 -1.05 1.93
CA ALA A 196 -14.56 -1.26 1.66
C ALA A 196 -14.19 -0.84 0.22
N ARG A 197 -15.07 -1.10 -0.76
CA ARG A 197 -14.90 -0.64 -2.14
C ARG A 197 -14.95 0.88 -2.26
N SER A 198 -15.84 1.58 -1.54
CA SER A 198 -15.90 3.04 -1.58
C SER A 198 -14.69 3.72 -0.91
N ILE A 199 -14.01 3.03 0.01
CA ILE A 199 -12.72 3.46 0.54
C ILE A 199 -11.63 3.32 -0.53
N ALA A 200 -11.64 2.22 -1.28
CA ALA A 200 -10.65 1.94 -2.32
C ALA A 200 -10.83 2.80 -3.58
N PHE A 201 -12.08 3.05 -3.99
CA PHE A 201 -12.45 3.78 -5.20
C PHE A 201 -13.51 4.83 -4.87
N LYS A 202 -13.17 6.11 -5.04
CA LYS A 202 -14.13 7.20 -4.92
C LYS A 202 -15.09 7.19 -6.11
N PRO A 203 -16.28 7.80 -6.02
CA PRO A 203 -17.21 7.91 -7.15
C PRO A 203 -16.56 8.47 -8.42
N ASP A 204 -15.73 9.51 -8.28
CA ASP A 204 -15.00 10.08 -9.42
C ASP A 204 -13.98 9.10 -10.01
N ASP A 205 -13.37 8.24 -9.18
CA ASP A 205 -12.42 7.23 -9.65
C ASP A 205 -13.14 6.21 -10.54
N LEU A 206 -14.38 5.83 -10.21
CA LEU A 206 -15.18 4.92 -11.04
C LEU A 206 -15.43 5.52 -12.44
N VAL A 207 -15.69 6.83 -12.52
CA VAL A 207 -15.86 7.53 -13.80
C VAL A 207 -14.56 7.52 -14.60
N ARG A 208 -13.42 7.83 -13.95
CA ARG A 208 -12.09 7.81 -14.61
C ARG A 208 -11.70 6.42 -15.08
N ILE A 209 -11.92 5.39 -14.25
CA ILE A 209 -11.62 3.99 -14.57
C ILE A 209 -12.47 3.51 -15.75
N ARG A 210 -13.76 3.85 -15.77
CA ARG A 210 -14.62 3.54 -16.92
C ARG A 210 -14.13 4.21 -18.20
N SER A 211 -13.84 5.51 -18.15
CA SER A 211 -13.35 6.26 -19.31
C SER A 211 -12.03 5.68 -19.85
N ALA A 212 -11.11 5.30 -18.95
CA ALA A 212 -9.86 4.67 -19.32
C ALA A 212 -10.07 3.26 -19.92
N HIS A 213 -11.01 2.49 -19.38
CA HIS A 213 -11.39 1.18 -19.91
C HIS A 213 -11.97 1.28 -21.33
N GLU A 214 -12.89 2.21 -21.56
CA GLU A 214 -13.47 2.45 -22.88
C GLU A 214 -12.40 2.91 -23.90
N SER A 215 -11.46 3.75 -23.46
CA SER A 215 -10.34 4.22 -24.29
C SER A 215 -9.37 3.09 -24.66
N LEU A 216 -9.03 2.23 -23.69
CA LEU A 216 -8.22 1.04 -23.94
C LEU A 216 -8.95 0.07 -24.88
N ALA A 217 -10.25 -0.14 -24.69
CA ALA A 217 -11.05 -0.98 -25.58
C ALA A 217 -11.00 -0.49 -27.03
N ALA A 218 -11.20 0.82 -27.25
CA ALA A 218 -11.13 1.43 -28.57
C ALA A 218 -9.74 1.28 -29.21
N GLN A 219 -8.68 1.45 -28.42
CA GLN A 219 -7.30 1.29 -28.89
C GLN A 219 -7.02 -0.16 -29.33
N LEU A 220 -7.48 -1.14 -28.55
CA LEU A 220 -7.20 -2.57 -28.81
C LEU A 220 -8.08 -3.18 -29.91
N ASP A 221 -9.25 -2.61 -30.20
CA ASP A 221 -10.21 -3.19 -31.16
C ASP A 221 -9.67 -3.23 -32.60
N HIS A 222 -8.63 -2.44 -32.91
CA HIS A 222 -7.98 -2.38 -34.22
C HIS A 222 -6.98 -3.53 -34.46
N HIS A 223 -6.65 -4.31 -33.43
CA HIS A 223 -5.66 -5.38 -33.50
C HIS A 223 -6.30 -6.76 -33.61
N ALA A 224 -5.67 -7.71 -34.30
CA ALA A 224 -6.11 -9.11 -34.24
C ALA A 224 -5.81 -9.70 -32.85
N PRO A 225 -6.64 -10.65 -32.35
CA PRO A 225 -6.33 -11.38 -31.13
C PRO A 225 -4.93 -12.01 -31.14
N GLY A 226 -4.20 -11.90 -30.03
CA GLY A 226 -2.83 -12.41 -29.88
C GLY A 226 -1.75 -11.61 -30.63
N ARG A 227 -2.10 -10.54 -31.34
CA ARG A 227 -1.11 -9.70 -32.04
C ARG A 227 -0.12 -9.10 -31.01
N PRO A 228 1.20 -9.19 -31.26
CA PRO A 228 2.18 -8.45 -30.48
C PRO A 228 2.02 -6.94 -30.70
N VAL A 229 1.85 -6.19 -29.61
CA VAL A 229 1.71 -4.73 -29.61
C VAL A 229 2.72 -4.15 -28.62
N PRO A 230 3.55 -3.16 -29.00
CA PRO A 230 4.49 -2.54 -28.07
C PRO A 230 3.76 -1.89 -26.89
N LEU A 231 4.20 -2.15 -25.66
CA LEU A 231 3.60 -1.55 -24.47
C LEU A 231 3.65 -0.01 -24.51
N VAL A 232 4.74 0.55 -25.05
CA VAL A 232 4.95 2.00 -25.20
C VAL A 232 3.84 2.68 -26.02
N SER A 233 3.22 2.00 -26.99
CA SER A 233 2.13 2.60 -27.77
C SER A 233 0.85 2.75 -26.95
N VAL A 234 0.60 1.83 -26.02
CA VAL A 234 -0.54 1.89 -25.09
C VAL A 234 -0.24 2.90 -23.97
N LEU A 235 0.97 2.86 -23.39
CA LEU A 235 1.35 3.79 -22.32
C LEU A 235 1.34 5.26 -22.76
N ARG A 236 1.62 5.56 -24.04
CA ARG A 236 1.49 6.93 -24.55
C ARG A 236 0.07 7.46 -24.38
N THR A 237 -0.94 6.66 -24.70
CA THR A 237 -2.35 7.03 -24.51
C THR A 237 -2.70 7.19 -23.03
N VAL A 238 -2.13 6.35 -22.17
CA VAL A 238 -2.27 6.47 -20.71
C VAL A 238 -1.65 7.78 -20.19
N LEU A 239 -0.53 8.23 -20.75
CA LEU A 239 0.20 9.43 -20.32
C LEU A 239 -0.37 10.73 -20.89
N ASP A 240 -0.95 10.70 -22.09
CA ASP A 240 -1.53 11.86 -22.80
C ASP A 240 -2.99 12.15 -22.44
N ILE A 241 -3.35 11.91 -21.18
CA ILE A 241 -4.67 12.31 -20.67
C ILE A 241 -4.62 13.79 -20.30
N ASN A 242 -5.40 14.60 -21.00
CA ASN A 242 -5.54 16.04 -20.75
C ASN A 242 -6.55 16.31 -19.62
N GLY A 243 -6.37 17.43 -18.91
CA GLY A 243 -7.30 17.90 -17.87
C GLY A 243 -6.60 18.22 -16.55
N THR A 244 -7.35 18.84 -15.62
CA THR A 244 -6.86 19.24 -14.29
C THR A 244 -6.53 18.04 -13.39
N ASP A 245 -7.14 16.88 -13.66
CA ASP A 245 -7.01 15.66 -12.84
C ASP A 245 -6.07 14.62 -13.47
N GLN A 246 -5.06 15.08 -14.21
CA GLN A 246 -4.14 14.22 -14.97
C GLN A 246 -3.53 13.11 -14.11
N HIS A 247 -3.18 13.39 -12.86
CA HIS A 247 -2.67 12.40 -11.90
C HIS A 247 -3.66 11.23 -11.69
N GLU A 248 -4.89 11.52 -11.27
CA GLU A 248 -5.88 10.47 -10.99
C GLU A 248 -6.33 9.74 -12.26
N ASN A 249 -6.38 10.45 -13.39
CA ASN A 249 -6.66 9.83 -14.68
C ASN A 249 -5.58 8.82 -15.09
N ARG A 250 -4.29 9.17 -14.92
CA ARG A 250 -3.18 8.24 -15.17
C ARG A 250 -3.23 7.04 -14.22
N ARG A 251 -3.55 7.24 -12.93
CA ARG A 251 -3.74 6.14 -11.96
C ARG A 251 -4.86 5.18 -12.37
N ALA A 252 -6.00 5.73 -12.80
CA ALA A 252 -7.14 4.95 -13.28
C ALA A 252 -6.79 4.14 -14.54
N ALA A 253 -6.12 4.76 -15.51
CA ALA A 253 -5.72 4.08 -16.74
C ALA A 253 -4.66 2.99 -16.49
N LEU A 254 -3.71 3.23 -15.59
CA LEU A 254 -2.74 2.22 -15.17
C LEU A 254 -3.41 1.06 -14.41
N LEU A 255 -4.48 1.31 -13.65
CA LEU A 255 -5.26 0.24 -13.01
C LEU A 255 -5.93 -0.66 -14.05
N VAL A 256 -6.61 -0.09 -15.04
CA VAL A 256 -7.24 -0.84 -16.12
C VAL A 256 -6.21 -1.69 -16.86
N LEU A 257 -5.07 -1.09 -17.24
CA LEU A 257 -4.00 -1.78 -17.95
C LEU A 257 -3.38 -2.91 -17.11
N GLY A 258 -3.17 -2.68 -15.82
CA GLY A 258 -2.63 -3.68 -14.89
C GLY A 258 -3.59 -4.85 -14.67
N VAL A 259 -4.88 -4.59 -14.53
CA VAL A 259 -5.91 -5.65 -14.42
C VAL A 259 -6.00 -6.47 -15.71
N TYR A 260 -5.94 -5.79 -16.86
CA TYR A 260 -5.91 -6.43 -18.18
C TYR A 260 -4.69 -7.36 -18.32
N LEU A 261 -3.48 -6.89 -18.00
CA LEU A 261 -2.26 -7.70 -18.07
C LEU A 261 -2.16 -8.78 -16.99
N ALA A 262 -2.78 -8.60 -15.84
CA ALA A 262 -2.92 -9.64 -14.82
C ALA A 262 -3.94 -10.73 -15.20
N GLU A 263 -4.57 -10.61 -16.38
CA GLU A 263 -5.63 -11.48 -16.90
C GLU A 263 -6.78 -11.63 -15.88
N LYS A 264 -7.10 -10.54 -15.18
CA LYS A 264 -8.20 -10.50 -14.20
C LYS A 264 -9.38 -9.75 -14.77
N ASN A 265 -10.56 -10.14 -14.31
CA ASN A 265 -11.78 -9.42 -14.65
C ASN A 265 -11.92 -8.21 -13.71
N ILE A 266 -11.88 -7.00 -14.27
CA ILE A 266 -12.07 -5.76 -13.49
C ILE A 266 -13.40 -5.74 -12.73
N ALA A 267 -14.40 -6.51 -13.18
CA ALA A 267 -15.68 -6.69 -12.47
C ALA A 267 -15.55 -7.36 -11.09
N SER A 268 -14.41 -7.98 -10.76
CA SER A 268 -14.15 -8.45 -9.40
C SER A 268 -13.91 -7.31 -8.42
N LEU A 269 -13.41 -6.18 -8.94
CA LEU A 269 -13.15 -4.95 -8.18
C LEU A 269 -14.35 -4.00 -8.28
N ILE A 270 -14.88 -3.81 -9.51
CA ILE A 270 -15.93 -2.84 -9.85
C ILE A 270 -17.09 -3.59 -10.54
N PRO A 271 -18.12 -4.05 -9.79
CA PRO A 271 -19.19 -4.87 -10.34
C PRO A 271 -19.90 -4.30 -11.59
N GLU A 272 -20.01 -2.97 -11.69
CA GLU A 272 -20.61 -2.23 -12.81
C GLU A 272 -19.90 -2.51 -14.14
N ALA A 273 -18.62 -2.88 -14.08
CA ALA A 273 -17.79 -3.16 -15.24
C ALA A 273 -18.22 -4.39 -16.05
N ARG A 274 -19.14 -5.21 -15.52
CA ARG A 274 -19.78 -6.31 -16.29
C ARG A 274 -20.49 -5.81 -17.55
N SER A 275 -20.93 -4.55 -17.54
CA SER A 275 -21.63 -3.92 -18.67
C SER A 275 -20.70 -3.14 -19.61
N TRP A 276 -19.39 -3.08 -19.32
CA TRP A 276 -18.44 -2.32 -20.12
C TRP A 276 -18.02 -3.09 -21.38
N PRO A 277 -17.47 -2.41 -22.41
CA PRO A 277 -16.92 -3.06 -23.60
C PRO A 277 -15.87 -4.10 -23.24
N GLN A 278 -15.83 -5.23 -23.95
CA GLN A 278 -14.79 -6.23 -23.73
C GLN A 278 -13.46 -5.76 -24.31
N LEU A 279 -12.36 -5.98 -23.58
CA LEU A 279 -11.01 -5.71 -24.06
C LEU A 279 -10.56 -6.85 -24.97
N ARG A 280 -10.09 -6.52 -26.17
CA ARG A 280 -9.59 -7.53 -27.11
C ARG A 280 -8.24 -8.08 -26.60
N PRO A 281 -8.04 -9.41 -26.56
CA PRO A 281 -6.80 -9.99 -26.05
C PRO A 281 -5.66 -9.83 -27.06
N VAL A 282 -4.78 -8.87 -26.81
CA VAL A 282 -3.49 -8.66 -27.49
C VAL A 282 -2.32 -9.02 -26.57
N ALA A 283 -1.16 -9.34 -27.15
CA ALA A 283 0.07 -9.56 -26.39
C ALA A 283 0.85 -8.23 -26.29
N LEU A 284 0.85 -7.59 -25.13
CA LEU A 284 1.61 -6.35 -24.94
C LEU A 284 3.07 -6.70 -24.66
N MET A 285 3.99 -6.07 -25.38
CA MET A 285 5.41 -6.42 -25.38
C MET A 285 6.24 -5.30 -24.78
N LEU A 286 7.16 -5.67 -23.88
CA LEU A 286 8.19 -4.78 -23.35
C LEU A 286 9.53 -5.51 -23.42
N ALA A 287 10.55 -4.88 -23.99
CA ALA A 287 11.83 -5.48 -24.32
C ALA A 287 11.69 -6.80 -25.12
N GLY A 288 10.67 -6.86 -25.98
CA GLY A 288 10.38 -8.05 -26.78
C GLY A 288 9.74 -9.22 -26.02
N ARG A 289 9.30 -9.02 -24.77
CA ARG A 289 8.64 -10.08 -23.97
C ARG A 289 7.28 -9.61 -23.40
N ASN A 290 6.31 -10.53 -23.36
CA ASN A 290 4.98 -10.24 -22.79
C ASN A 290 4.96 -10.31 -21.26
N ASP A 291 5.73 -11.22 -20.67
CA ASP A 291 5.92 -11.34 -19.22
C ASP A 291 6.54 -10.08 -18.62
N SER A 292 7.57 -9.50 -19.25
CA SER A 292 8.18 -8.24 -18.80
C SER A 292 7.19 -7.08 -18.83
N ALA A 293 6.30 -7.01 -19.83
CA ALA A 293 5.23 -6.00 -19.86
C ALA A 293 4.24 -6.21 -18.71
N GLN A 294 3.88 -7.46 -18.43
CA GLN A 294 3.00 -7.82 -17.31
C GLN A 294 3.63 -7.43 -15.97
N HIS A 295 4.87 -7.83 -15.68
CA HIS A 295 5.61 -7.46 -14.47
C HIS A 295 5.70 -5.94 -14.29
N PHE A 296 6.13 -5.24 -15.34
CA PHE A 296 6.23 -3.78 -15.33
C PHE A 296 4.91 -3.12 -14.97
N VAL A 297 3.83 -3.40 -15.71
CA VAL A 297 2.57 -2.69 -15.50
C VAL A 297 1.92 -3.08 -14.18
N VAL A 298 1.90 -4.37 -13.82
CA VAL A 298 1.29 -4.80 -12.55
C VAL A 298 2.00 -4.17 -11.37
N SER A 299 3.33 -4.14 -11.35
CA SER A 299 4.12 -3.49 -10.31
C SER A 299 3.94 -1.97 -10.31
N ALA A 300 3.85 -1.33 -11.49
CA ALA A 300 3.52 0.09 -11.59
C ALA A 300 2.13 0.41 -11.03
N THR A 301 1.12 -0.42 -11.33
CA THR A 301 -0.23 -0.29 -10.77
C THR A 301 -0.20 -0.43 -9.24
N LEU A 302 0.48 -1.46 -8.72
CA LEU A 302 0.60 -1.68 -7.28
C LEU A 302 1.30 -0.50 -6.59
N ALA A 303 2.37 0.04 -7.17
CA ALA A 303 3.03 1.22 -6.63
C ALA A 303 2.13 2.46 -6.69
N ALA A 304 1.44 2.70 -7.80
CA ALA A 304 0.52 3.84 -7.97
C ALA A 304 -0.69 3.79 -7.02
N TRP A 305 -1.12 2.60 -6.57
CA TRP A 305 -2.32 2.45 -5.73
C TRP A 305 -2.01 2.12 -4.26
N ALA A 306 -0.96 1.35 -4.01
CA ALA A 306 -0.58 0.83 -2.69
C ALA A 306 0.86 1.22 -2.27
N GLY A 307 1.62 1.93 -3.10
CA GLY A 307 2.99 2.36 -2.80
C GLY A 307 4.06 1.30 -3.05
N GLU A 308 5.32 1.74 -3.16
CA GLU A 308 6.49 0.89 -3.43
C GLU A 308 6.63 -0.30 -2.47
N PRO A 309 6.51 -0.15 -1.15
CA PRO A 309 6.73 -1.29 -0.23
C PRO A 309 5.79 -2.48 -0.48
N VAL A 310 4.56 -2.21 -0.94
CA VAL A 310 3.59 -3.24 -1.28
C VAL A 310 3.92 -3.88 -2.64
N ALA A 311 4.26 -3.06 -3.64
CA ALA A 311 4.63 -3.54 -4.96
C ALA A 311 5.85 -4.48 -4.89
N ASP A 312 6.90 -4.08 -4.17
CA ASP A 312 8.13 -4.85 -4.01
C ASP A 312 7.92 -6.17 -3.30
N ALA A 313 7.17 -6.14 -2.19
CA ALA A 313 6.91 -7.35 -1.42
C ALA A 313 6.11 -8.38 -2.24
N ILE A 314 5.16 -7.92 -3.06
CA ILE A 314 4.39 -8.79 -3.95
C ILE A 314 5.25 -9.32 -5.11
N GLY A 315 6.06 -8.47 -5.75
CA GLY A 315 6.96 -8.89 -6.85
C GLY A 315 7.95 -9.95 -6.40
N VAL A 316 8.68 -9.69 -5.30
CA VAL A 316 9.63 -10.68 -4.75
C VAL A 316 8.92 -11.95 -4.27
N TYR A 317 7.73 -11.83 -3.68
CA TYR A 317 6.95 -13.01 -3.30
C TYR A 317 6.57 -13.88 -4.51
N LYS A 318 6.19 -13.25 -5.63
CA LYS A 318 5.87 -13.96 -6.88
C LYS A 318 7.08 -14.75 -7.37
N GLU A 319 8.24 -14.11 -7.48
CA GLU A 319 9.48 -14.77 -7.93
C GLU A 319 9.86 -15.96 -7.03
N MET A 320 9.70 -15.81 -5.72
CA MET A 320 9.93 -16.89 -4.78
C MET A 320 8.89 -18.02 -4.91
N ALA A 321 7.64 -17.70 -5.22
CA ALA A 321 6.60 -18.71 -5.47
C ALA A 321 6.86 -19.47 -6.79
N ASP A 322 7.27 -18.77 -7.84
CA ASP A 322 7.58 -19.34 -9.15
C ASP A 322 8.84 -20.22 -9.09
N SER A 323 9.79 -19.93 -8.20
CA SER A 323 10.92 -20.82 -7.91
C SER A 323 10.52 -22.21 -7.37
N ARG A 324 9.36 -22.32 -6.73
CA ARG A 324 8.88 -23.55 -6.07
C ARG A 324 7.91 -24.35 -6.94
N HIS A 325 7.04 -23.68 -7.70
CA HIS A 325 5.93 -24.32 -8.40
C HIS A 325 5.72 -23.81 -9.84
N GLY A 326 6.61 -22.95 -10.35
CA GLY A 326 6.46 -22.26 -11.64
C GLY A 326 7.71 -22.36 -12.51
N SER A 327 8.01 -21.27 -13.22
CA SER A 327 9.10 -21.14 -14.20
C SER A 327 10.50 -21.02 -13.59
N GLY A 328 10.61 -20.85 -12.26
CA GLY A 328 11.85 -20.48 -11.58
C GLY A 328 11.88 -19.00 -11.19
N PHE A 329 12.76 -18.64 -10.24
CA PHE A 329 13.04 -17.24 -9.89
C PHE A 329 13.76 -16.54 -11.06
N SER A 330 13.34 -15.32 -11.41
CA SER A 330 13.93 -14.52 -12.48
C SER A 330 14.36 -13.13 -12.01
N PHE A 331 15.65 -12.81 -12.16
CA PHE A 331 16.15 -11.46 -11.96
C PHE A 331 15.73 -10.51 -13.09
N ALA A 332 15.39 -11.03 -14.27
CA ALA A 332 14.84 -10.22 -15.36
C ALA A 332 13.41 -9.75 -15.04
N ASP A 333 12.59 -10.65 -14.49
CA ASP A 333 11.24 -10.34 -14.04
C ASP A 333 11.29 -9.38 -12.83
N LEU A 334 12.20 -9.61 -11.89
CA LEU A 334 12.46 -8.66 -10.80
C LEU A 334 12.89 -7.27 -11.32
N ALA A 335 13.71 -7.20 -12.38
CA ALA A 335 14.08 -5.92 -12.98
C ALA A 335 12.91 -5.21 -13.65
N ALA A 336 12.01 -5.95 -14.29
CA ALA A 336 10.76 -5.42 -14.82
C ALA A 336 9.83 -4.93 -13.71
N ASP A 337 9.72 -5.67 -12.61
CA ASP A 337 8.96 -5.27 -11.42
C ASP A 337 9.50 -3.96 -10.83
N ARG A 338 10.82 -3.85 -10.66
CA ARG A 338 11.46 -2.63 -10.12
C ARG A 338 11.30 -1.42 -11.03
N ALA A 339 11.44 -1.60 -12.35
CA ALA A 339 11.16 -0.57 -13.34
C ALA A 339 9.69 -0.08 -13.25
N GLY A 340 8.76 -1.04 -13.15
CA GLY A 340 7.34 -0.78 -12.95
C GLY A 340 7.06 -0.02 -11.67
N THR A 341 7.56 -0.51 -10.53
CA THR A 341 7.42 0.13 -9.22
C THR A 341 7.86 1.59 -9.26
N ARG A 342 9.07 1.87 -9.77
CA ARG A 342 9.58 3.24 -9.91
C ARG A 342 8.71 4.09 -10.83
N PHE A 343 8.17 3.53 -11.93
CA PHE A 343 7.23 4.25 -12.79
C PHE A 343 5.96 4.66 -12.05
N GLY A 344 5.37 3.73 -11.29
CA GLY A 344 4.19 4.02 -10.47
C GLY A 344 4.46 5.03 -9.34
N GLU A 345 5.67 5.04 -8.78
CA GLU A 345 6.09 6.06 -7.82
C GLU A 345 6.22 7.45 -8.42
N LEU A 346 6.87 7.58 -9.59
CA LEU A 346 6.95 8.84 -10.32
C LEU A 346 5.54 9.40 -10.60
N LEU A 347 4.62 8.50 -10.95
CA LEU A 347 3.22 8.86 -11.17
C LEU A 347 2.61 9.43 -9.90
N ASN A 348 2.74 8.73 -8.76
CA ASN A 348 2.23 9.20 -7.46
C ASN A 348 2.82 10.54 -6.99
N ARG A 349 4.08 10.82 -7.33
CA ARG A 349 4.74 12.08 -6.97
C ARG A 349 4.38 13.23 -7.90
N GLY A 350 3.67 12.96 -9.00
CA GLY A 350 3.41 13.95 -10.05
C GLY A 350 4.70 14.42 -10.72
N ASP A 351 5.66 13.52 -10.87
CA ASP A 351 7.00 13.88 -11.34
C ASP A 351 7.01 14.29 -12.82
N SER A 352 7.57 15.47 -13.10
CA SER A 352 7.62 16.07 -14.44
C SER A 352 8.35 15.22 -15.48
N ARG A 353 9.18 14.25 -15.06
CA ARG A 353 9.85 13.31 -15.97
C ARG A 353 8.86 12.46 -16.76
N LEU A 354 7.69 12.15 -16.19
CA LEU A 354 6.63 11.45 -16.93
C LEU A 354 6.02 12.34 -18.02
N ASP A 355 6.00 13.66 -17.84
CA ASP A 355 5.52 14.59 -18.87
C ASP A 355 6.53 14.69 -20.01
N ALA A 356 7.83 14.53 -19.74
CA ALA A 356 8.86 14.49 -20.78
C ALA A 356 8.63 13.33 -21.77
N LEU A 357 8.17 12.17 -21.28
CA LEU A 357 7.80 11.01 -22.13
C LEU A 357 6.64 11.31 -23.08
N ARG A 358 5.78 12.28 -22.75
CA ARG A 358 4.67 12.72 -23.63
C ARG A 358 5.17 13.54 -24.81
N THR A 359 6.21 14.34 -24.58
CA THR A 359 6.70 15.34 -25.55
C THR A 359 7.63 14.76 -26.63
N LYS A 360 8.07 13.51 -26.47
CA LYS A 360 9.01 12.85 -27.38
C LYS A 360 8.55 11.43 -27.68
N GLU A 361 9.08 10.84 -28.74
CA GLU A 361 8.96 9.39 -28.88
C GLU A 361 9.85 8.71 -27.85
N PHE A 362 9.30 7.72 -27.16
CA PHE A 362 10.03 6.87 -26.23
C PHE A 362 9.85 5.40 -26.61
N SER A 363 10.85 4.61 -26.24
CA SER A 363 11.03 3.22 -26.56
C SER A 363 11.09 2.37 -25.29
N ASP A 364 11.13 1.05 -25.44
CA ASP A 364 11.26 0.14 -24.29
C ASP A 364 12.50 0.47 -23.43
N GLY A 365 13.60 0.89 -24.05
CA GLY A 365 14.84 1.25 -23.36
C GLY A 365 14.74 2.50 -22.47
N ASP A 366 13.68 3.29 -22.62
CA ASP A 366 13.40 4.42 -21.73
C ASP A 366 12.63 3.99 -20.46
N LEU A 367 12.01 2.80 -20.49
CA LEU A 367 11.21 2.25 -19.39
C LEU A 367 11.92 1.14 -18.62
N ILE A 368 12.72 0.31 -19.29
CA ILE A 368 13.35 -0.86 -18.68
C ILE A 368 14.81 -0.99 -19.14
N PRO A 369 15.75 -1.36 -18.25
CA PRO A 369 17.13 -1.59 -18.66
C PRO A 369 17.24 -2.88 -19.49
N ILE A 370 18.45 -3.17 -19.98
CA ILE A 370 18.75 -4.47 -20.58
C ILE A 370 18.60 -5.56 -19.50
N ILE A 371 17.65 -6.48 -19.72
CA ILE A 371 17.33 -7.58 -18.81
C ILE A 371 17.75 -8.97 -19.34
N SER A 372 18.06 -9.08 -20.63
CA SER A 372 18.33 -10.37 -21.31
C SER A 372 19.60 -11.10 -20.83
N ASN A 373 20.45 -10.43 -20.06
CA ASN A 373 21.66 -11.00 -19.46
C ASN A 373 21.54 -11.24 -17.95
N LEU A 374 20.35 -11.09 -17.37
CA LEU A 374 20.10 -11.37 -15.97
C LEU A 374 19.79 -12.86 -15.78
N PRO A 375 20.15 -13.47 -14.63
CA PRO A 375 19.85 -14.87 -14.36
C PRO A 375 18.34 -15.12 -14.26
N GLU A 376 17.84 -16.17 -14.93
CA GLU A 376 16.43 -16.57 -14.94
C GLU A 376 16.27 -18.08 -14.71
N SER A 377 15.02 -18.53 -14.52
CA SER A 377 14.65 -19.94 -14.36
C SER A 377 15.39 -20.67 -13.23
N ILE A 378 15.67 -19.95 -12.14
CA ILE A 378 16.40 -20.51 -11.00
C ILE A 378 15.43 -21.29 -10.11
N SER A 379 15.66 -22.60 -9.96
CA SER A 379 14.86 -23.44 -9.06
C SER A 379 15.01 -23.01 -7.60
N ALA A 380 14.04 -23.33 -6.73
CA ALA A 380 14.15 -23.05 -5.30
C ALA A 380 15.42 -23.66 -4.67
N ALA A 381 15.84 -24.85 -5.12
CA ALA A 381 17.05 -25.51 -4.62
C ALA A 381 18.32 -24.76 -5.05
N ASP A 382 18.37 -24.30 -6.30
CA ASP A 382 19.50 -23.53 -6.81
C ASP A 382 19.54 -22.12 -6.21
N PHE A 383 18.37 -21.51 -6.00
CA PHE A 383 18.25 -20.23 -5.31
C PHE A 383 18.79 -20.36 -3.88
N GLN A 384 18.37 -21.39 -3.14
CA GLN A 384 18.87 -21.66 -1.80
C GLN A 384 20.39 -21.93 -1.79
N ARG A 385 20.92 -22.61 -2.82
CA ARG A 385 22.36 -22.93 -2.89
C ARG A 385 23.22 -21.71 -3.22
N HIS A 386 22.81 -20.90 -4.19
CA HIS A 386 23.60 -19.78 -4.70
C HIS A 386 23.37 -18.48 -3.92
N PHE A 387 22.13 -18.27 -3.46
CA PHE A 387 21.73 -17.04 -2.80
C PHE A 387 21.32 -17.25 -1.34
N GLY A 388 20.86 -18.44 -0.95
CA GLY A 388 20.43 -18.71 0.44
C GLY A 388 19.11 -18.04 0.81
N ASN A 389 19.05 -16.71 0.77
CA ASN A 389 17.85 -15.91 0.97
C ASN A 389 18.02 -14.52 0.33
N THR A 390 16.95 -13.72 0.34
CA THR A 390 16.93 -12.36 -0.19
C THR A 390 17.77 -11.35 0.63
N SER A 391 18.29 -11.76 1.79
CA SER A 391 19.21 -10.98 2.63
C SER A 391 20.67 -11.42 2.47
N SER A 392 21.01 -12.23 1.47
CA SER A 392 22.41 -12.59 1.23
C SER A 392 23.16 -11.50 0.47
N PRO A 393 24.50 -11.42 0.64
CA PRO A 393 25.33 -10.52 -0.15
C PRO A 393 25.20 -10.76 -1.66
N ALA A 394 25.15 -12.03 -2.10
CA ALA A 394 25.06 -12.38 -3.51
C ALA A 394 23.74 -11.91 -4.15
N TYR A 395 22.62 -12.09 -3.45
CA TYR A 395 21.33 -11.58 -3.91
C TYR A 395 21.35 -10.06 -3.99
N ARG A 396 21.82 -9.41 -2.91
CA ARG A 396 21.92 -7.94 -2.85
C ARG A 396 22.79 -7.35 -3.94
N GLN A 397 23.84 -8.04 -4.36
CA GLN A 397 24.72 -7.57 -5.42
C GLN A 397 23.99 -7.53 -6.77
N LEU A 398 23.23 -8.57 -7.11
CA LEU A 398 22.43 -8.59 -8.34
C LEU A 398 21.29 -7.56 -8.31
N THR A 399 20.60 -7.42 -7.18
CA THR A 399 19.57 -6.39 -7.07
C THR A 399 20.17 -4.98 -7.12
N ALA A 400 21.33 -4.74 -6.51
CA ALA A 400 22.01 -3.46 -6.61
C ALA A 400 22.46 -3.15 -8.05
N GLU A 401 22.85 -4.16 -8.82
CA GLU A 401 23.14 -4.01 -10.25
C GLU A 401 21.87 -3.65 -11.05
N ILE A 402 20.72 -4.24 -10.74
CA ILE A 402 19.43 -3.84 -11.33
C ILE A 402 19.12 -2.37 -11.01
N GLU A 403 19.20 -1.98 -9.74
CA GLU A 403 18.96 -0.58 -9.33
C GLU A 403 19.93 0.38 -10.03
N ARG A 404 21.21 0.03 -10.14
CA ARG A 404 22.22 0.84 -10.85
C ARG A 404 21.88 1.02 -12.34
N ARG A 405 21.36 -0.03 -13.00
CA ARG A 405 20.91 0.07 -14.40
C ARG A 405 19.68 0.96 -14.53
N LEU A 406 18.76 0.91 -13.57
CA LEU A 406 17.60 1.79 -13.52
C LEU A 406 18.01 3.25 -13.30
N ASP A 407 18.94 3.51 -12.36
CA ASP A 407 19.46 4.85 -12.08
C ASP A 407 20.16 5.50 -13.29
N ALA A 408 20.64 4.69 -14.23
CA ALA A 408 21.24 5.16 -15.47
C ALA A 408 20.20 5.60 -16.52
N LEU A 409 18.92 5.22 -16.37
CA LEU A 409 17.85 5.64 -17.26
C LEU A 409 17.42 7.08 -16.92
N PRO A 410 17.28 7.98 -17.91
CA PRO A 410 16.85 9.36 -17.67
C PRO A 410 15.53 9.47 -16.90
N LEU A 411 14.63 8.50 -17.11
CA LEU A 411 13.34 8.44 -16.44
C LEU A 411 13.47 8.27 -14.91
N TYR A 412 14.39 7.42 -14.44
CA TYR A 412 14.50 7.05 -13.03
C TYR A 412 15.71 7.64 -12.32
N LYS A 413 16.51 8.45 -13.01
CA LYS A 413 17.72 9.06 -12.46
C LYS A 413 17.41 9.81 -11.14
N PRO A 414 18.13 9.53 -10.04
CA PRO A 414 17.98 10.29 -8.80
C PRO A 414 18.26 11.79 -9.03
N GLU A 415 17.55 12.66 -8.32
CA GLU A 415 17.79 14.12 -8.33
C GLU A 415 19.08 14.50 -7.60
#